data_AF-A0A0L0MY73-F1
#
_entry.id   AF-A0A0L0MY73-F1
#
_cell.length_a   1.000
_cell.length_b   1.000
_cell.length_c   1.000
_cell.angle_alpha   90.00
_cell.angle_beta   90.00
_cell.angle_gamma   90.00
#
_symmetry.space_group_name_H-M   'P 1'
#
loop_
_entity.id
_entity.type
_entity.pdbx_description
1 polymer ?
#
loop_
_entity_poly.entity_id
_entity_poly.type
_entity_poly.pdbx_seq_one_letter_code
_entity_poly.pdbx_strand_id
1 'polypeptide(L)'
;MLPFWTLAILLVTGAFANKESGKYQVILYYRVRQFMVNALGEGGNRIAPGCKSPCDMEAFLNEVSNVNTCDGKKPATGPDGKRILINDPDFKKIDFSKLTDDYLKDLNAAGKELDKSGFKGLLLNGKLFNGWSGGNSLPASAIDDTRDALHCQGKDPSGGHFDEIKDSLQAAADARRINYADYLTEAFKKELLRLNKDFEVVLTDAISHPPVDIEETIKKNAGEKGMAKNEEKIRQFVNNYNNSKKGLNHLAAIQEMQGLRNKLELPFGQCKQ
;
A
#
# COMPACT_ATOMS: atom_id res chain seq x y z
N MET A 1 -30.44 -8.93 4.82
CA MET A 1 -29.07 -8.99 5.38
C MET A 1 -28.13 -8.53 4.28
N LEU A 2 -27.48 -7.37 4.39
CA LEU A 2 -26.51 -6.89 3.37
C LEU A 2 -25.40 -7.94 3.22
N PRO A 3 -25.36 -8.70 2.11
CA PRO A 3 -24.56 -9.90 2.04
C PRO A 3 -23.09 -9.56 1.75
N PHE A 4 -22.27 -9.26 2.78
CA PHE A 4 -20.78 -9.26 2.78
C PHE A 4 -20.00 -8.00 2.33
N TRP A 5 -20.29 -6.86 2.94
CA TRP A 5 -20.35 -5.62 2.19
C TRP A 5 -19.40 -4.48 2.53
N THR A 6 -18.30 -4.35 1.80
CA THR A 6 -18.04 -3.00 1.23
C THR A 6 -17.38 -3.11 -0.13
N LEU A 7 -16.52 -4.09 -0.23
CA LEU A 7 -15.38 -4.07 -1.11
C LEU A 7 -14.63 -5.27 -0.49
N ALA A 8 -14.75 -6.48 -1.04
CA ALA A 8 -13.85 -7.59 -0.69
C ALA A 8 -12.37 -7.30 -1.07
N ILE A 9 -11.95 -6.03 -0.99
CA ILE A 9 -11.06 -5.32 -1.91
C ILE A 9 -9.75 -4.97 -1.28
N LEU A 10 -9.59 -5.05 0.03
CA LEU A 10 -8.28 -4.75 0.59
C LEU A 10 -7.59 -6.03 1.00
N LEU A 11 -7.51 -7.01 0.09
CA LEU A 11 -6.86 -8.30 0.26
C LEU A 11 -5.50 -8.15 0.95
N VAL A 12 -5.57 -8.16 2.28
CA VAL A 12 -4.60 -8.58 3.28
C VAL A 12 -3.18 -8.11 3.01
N THR A 13 -2.91 -6.89 3.46
CA THR A 13 -1.68 -6.13 3.25
C THR A 13 -0.45 -6.58 4.02
N GLY A 14 -0.34 -7.87 4.33
CA GLY A 14 0.97 -8.46 4.63
C GLY A 14 1.96 -8.29 3.46
N ALA A 15 1.49 -8.38 2.21
CA ALA A 15 2.31 -8.17 1.00
C ALA A 15 2.55 -6.67 0.68
N PHE A 16 1.66 -5.83 1.18
CA PHE A 16 1.53 -4.41 0.85
C PHE A 16 2.10 -3.46 1.89
N ALA A 17 2.56 -3.97 3.04
CA ALA A 17 3.27 -3.20 4.05
C ALA A 17 4.69 -2.85 3.59
N ASN A 18 4.87 -1.63 3.08
CA ASN A 18 6.16 -0.97 3.06
C ASN A 18 5.95 0.49 3.48
N LYS A 19 7.04 1.15 3.86
CA LYS A 19 7.00 2.53 4.34
C LYS A 19 6.32 3.48 3.35
N GLU A 20 6.59 3.31 2.06
CA GLU A 20 6.11 4.24 1.04
C GLU A 20 4.61 4.13 0.77
N SER A 21 4.07 2.92 0.66
CA SER A 21 2.63 2.71 0.37
C SER A 21 1.77 2.58 1.61
N GLY A 22 2.35 2.22 2.75
CA GLY A 22 1.65 1.94 3.99
C GLY A 22 0.82 3.12 4.51
N LYS A 23 1.33 4.34 4.33
CA LYS A 23 0.65 5.59 4.71
C LYS A 23 -0.65 5.82 3.92
N TYR A 24 -0.64 5.57 2.61
CA TYR A 24 -1.84 5.70 1.78
C TYR A 24 -2.84 4.57 2.03
N GLN A 25 -2.33 3.37 2.30
CA GLN A 25 -3.18 2.23 2.66
C GLN A 25 -3.93 2.46 3.97
N VAL A 26 -3.28 3.01 5.00
CA VAL A 26 -4.00 3.26 6.26
C VAL A 26 -5.04 4.35 6.13
N ILE A 27 -4.79 5.39 5.33
CA ILE A 27 -5.79 6.41 4.99
C ILE A 27 -6.98 5.74 4.29
N LEU A 28 -6.71 4.90 3.28
CA LEU A 28 -7.73 4.11 2.59
C LEU A 28 -8.59 3.28 3.57
N TYR A 29 -7.96 2.51 4.46
CA TYR A 29 -8.70 1.72 5.45
C TYR A 29 -9.55 2.59 6.38
N TYR A 30 -9.03 3.75 6.80
CA TYR A 30 -9.76 4.70 7.62
C TYR A 30 -10.98 5.28 6.88
N ARG A 31 -10.81 5.74 5.63
CA ARG A 31 -11.92 6.28 4.81
C ARG A 31 -13.00 5.23 4.55
N VAL A 32 -12.60 3.98 4.27
CA VAL A 32 -13.55 2.86 4.11
C VAL A 32 -14.33 2.61 5.41
N ARG A 33 -13.67 2.68 6.57
CA ARG A 33 -14.36 2.58 7.86
C ARG A 33 -15.41 3.68 8.03
N GLN A 34 -15.05 4.93 7.78
CA GLN A 34 -15.97 6.07 7.90
C GLN A 34 -17.18 5.90 6.99
N PHE A 35 -16.95 5.52 5.74
CA PHE A 35 -18.02 5.21 4.78
C PHE A 35 -18.95 4.10 5.30
N MET A 36 -18.39 3.04 5.87
CA MET A 36 -19.16 1.92 6.42
C MET A 36 -20.00 2.30 7.64
N VAL A 37 -19.46 3.11 8.54
CA VAL A 37 -20.22 3.64 9.67
C VAL A 37 -21.36 4.53 9.17
N ASN A 38 -21.13 5.37 8.17
CA ASN A 38 -22.16 6.22 7.58
C ASN A 38 -23.26 5.40 6.89
N ALA A 39 -22.90 4.31 6.19
CA ALA A 39 -23.85 3.50 5.43
C ALA A 39 -24.64 2.51 6.30
N LEU A 40 -24.00 1.90 7.31
CA LEU A 40 -24.53 0.75 8.07
C LEU A 40 -24.65 0.99 9.58
N GLY A 41 -24.10 2.08 10.10
CA GLY A 41 -23.99 2.37 11.52
C GLY A 41 -22.82 1.63 12.19
N GLU A 42 -22.41 2.14 13.36
CA GLU A 42 -21.24 1.66 14.11
C GLU A 42 -21.29 0.16 14.44
N GLY A 43 -22.44 -0.36 14.88
CA GLY A 43 -22.62 -1.78 15.19
C GLY A 43 -22.74 -2.70 13.98
N GLY A 44 -23.00 -2.14 12.79
CA GLY A 44 -23.06 -2.85 11.51
C GLY A 44 -21.74 -2.82 10.73
N ASN A 45 -20.78 -2.00 11.16
CA ASN A 45 -19.47 -1.86 10.53
C ASN A 45 -18.61 -3.12 10.74
N ARG A 46 -17.89 -3.52 9.69
CA ARG A 46 -16.98 -4.68 9.71
C ARG A 46 -15.49 -4.31 9.68
N ILE A 47 -15.15 -3.05 9.43
CA ILE A 47 -13.78 -2.52 9.41
C ILE A 47 -13.45 -1.92 10.77
N ALA A 48 -12.35 -2.37 11.38
CA ALA A 48 -11.93 -1.99 12.72
C ALA A 48 -13.10 -1.97 13.72
N PRO A 49 -13.83 -3.09 13.89
CA PRO A 49 -15.03 -3.16 14.74
C PRO A 49 -14.72 -2.83 16.22
N GLY A 50 -13.45 -2.94 16.63
CA GLY A 50 -12.98 -2.55 17.95
C GLY A 50 -12.83 -1.04 18.14
N CYS A 51 -12.66 -0.28 17.06
CA CYS A 51 -12.54 1.18 17.13
C CYS A 51 -13.94 1.79 17.12
N LYS A 52 -14.52 2.02 18.31
CA LYS A 52 -15.87 2.58 18.46
C LYS A 52 -15.87 4.09 18.32
N SER A 53 -16.97 4.66 17.83
CA SER A 53 -17.13 6.11 17.74
C SER A 53 -17.08 6.82 19.11
N PRO A 54 -16.42 8.00 19.20
CA PRO A 54 -15.66 8.65 18.14
C PRO A 54 -14.34 7.91 17.86
N CYS A 55 -14.14 7.52 16.60
CA CYS A 55 -12.93 6.85 16.13
C CYS A 55 -12.28 7.78 15.10
N ASP A 56 -11.50 8.73 15.61
CA ASP A 56 -10.63 9.57 14.79
C ASP A 56 -9.43 8.78 14.25
N MET A 57 -8.59 9.42 13.44
CA MET A 57 -7.43 8.76 12.83
C MET A 57 -6.43 8.25 13.88
N GLU A 58 -6.31 8.93 15.03
CA GLU A 58 -5.43 8.51 16.13
C GLU A 58 -5.94 7.23 16.78
N ALA A 59 -7.21 7.21 17.20
CA ALA A 59 -7.85 6.04 17.79
C ALA A 59 -7.82 4.85 16.84
N PHE A 60 -8.08 5.10 15.55
CA PHE A 60 -8.01 4.08 14.51
C PHE A 60 -6.61 3.47 14.42
N LEU A 61 -5.58 4.30 14.23
CA LEU A 61 -4.20 3.85 14.11
C LEU A 61 -3.73 3.06 15.34
N ASN A 62 -4.07 3.51 16.54
CA ASN A 62 -3.73 2.79 17.78
C ASN A 62 -4.44 1.45 17.90
N GLU A 63 -5.69 1.32 17.42
CA GLU A 63 -6.44 0.06 17.47
C GLU A 63 -5.91 -0.96 16.45
N VAL A 64 -5.58 -0.50 15.23
CA VAL A 64 -5.28 -1.40 14.12
C VAL A 64 -3.80 -1.61 13.83
N SER A 65 -2.90 -0.81 14.42
CA SER A 65 -1.45 -0.95 14.20
C SER A 65 -0.77 -1.75 15.30
N ASN A 66 0.34 -2.42 14.95
CA ASN A 66 1.21 -2.99 15.96
C ASN A 66 2.18 -1.92 16.47
N VAL A 67 1.97 -1.42 17.69
CA VAL A 67 2.77 -0.33 18.30
C VAL A 67 3.91 -0.83 19.20
N ASN A 68 3.97 -2.13 19.50
CA ASN A 68 4.98 -2.70 20.39
C ASN A 68 5.93 -3.61 19.63
N THR A 69 7.14 -3.11 19.33
CA THR A 69 8.22 -3.96 18.83
C THR A 69 9.41 -3.95 19.79
N CYS A 70 10.05 -5.11 19.92
CA CYS A 70 11.39 -5.16 20.48
C CYS A 70 12.33 -4.61 19.41
N ASP A 71 13.23 -3.69 19.77
CA ASP A 71 14.24 -3.16 18.84
C ASP A 71 14.87 -4.33 18.08
N GLY A 72 14.76 -4.28 16.74
CA GLY A 72 14.85 -5.41 15.83
C GLY A 72 16.22 -6.11 15.76
N LYS A 73 17.11 -5.90 16.73
CA LYS A 73 18.42 -6.58 16.80
C LYS A 73 18.79 -7.16 18.17
N LYS A 74 18.01 -6.91 19.23
CA LYS A 74 17.99 -7.58 20.55
C LYS A 74 17.13 -6.68 21.46
N PRO A 75 16.18 -7.21 22.25
CA PRO A 75 15.50 -6.38 23.24
C PRO A 75 16.56 -5.82 24.19
N ALA A 76 16.73 -4.50 24.18
CA ALA A 76 17.54 -3.85 25.21
C ALA A 76 16.86 -4.13 26.56
N THR A 77 17.63 -4.55 27.56
CA THR A 77 17.09 -4.83 28.89
C THR A 77 17.43 -3.65 29.78
N GLY A 78 16.43 -3.11 30.47
CA GLY A 78 16.61 -2.05 31.45
C GLY A 78 17.40 -2.53 32.67
N PRO A 79 17.85 -1.61 33.54
CA PRO A 79 18.53 -1.94 34.79
C PRO A 79 17.72 -2.87 35.72
N ASP A 80 16.40 -2.94 35.52
CA ASP A 80 15.44 -3.76 36.26
C ASP A 80 15.20 -5.15 35.65
N GLY A 81 15.94 -5.53 34.60
CA GLY A 81 15.76 -6.80 33.92
C GLY A 81 14.57 -6.86 32.96
N LYS A 82 13.81 -5.76 32.79
CA LYS A 82 12.68 -5.71 31.86
C LYS A 82 13.12 -5.31 30.46
N ARG A 83 12.40 -5.81 29.44
CA ARG A 83 12.62 -5.40 28.05
C ARG A 83 12.23 -3.94 27.87
N ILE A 84 13.12 -3.15 27.30
CA ILE A 84 12.84 -1.81 26.78
C ILE A 84 12.07 -2.02 25.48
N LEU A 85 10.80 -1.63 25.49
CA LEU A 85 9.97 -1.61 24.29
C LEU A 85 10.20 -0.27 23.58
N ILE A 86 10.34 -0.31 22.26
CA ILE A 86 10.36 0.88 21.42
C ILE A 86 9.01 0.96 20.70
N ASN A 87 8.39 2.14 20.74
CA ASN A 87 7.24 2.43 19.92
C ASN A 87 7.72 2.58 18.46
N ASP A 88 7.40 1.59 17.63
CA ASP A 88 7.61 1.65 16.17
C ASP A 88 6.31 1.16 15.54
N PRO A 89 5.45 2.07 15.05
CA PRO A 89 5.66 3.51 14.85
C PRO A 89 5.60 4.39 16.13
N ASP A 90 6.25 5.56 16.09
CA ASP A 90 6.17 6.60 17.13
C ASP A 90 5.10 7.64 16.79
N PHE A 91 3.85 7.33 17.12
CA PHE A 91 2.70 8.19 16.82
C PHE A 91 2.71 9.55 17.52
N LYS A 92 3.54 9.76 18.55
CA LYS A 92 3.68 11.07 19.21
C LYS A 92 4.26 12.16 18.29
N LYS A 93 4.86 11.77 17.16
CA LYS A 93 5.41 12.68 16.15
C LYS A 93 4.38 13.17 15.13
N ILE A 94 3.17 12.59 15.15
CA ILE A 94 2.06 12.96 14.27
C ILE A 94 1.26 14.06 14.95
N ASP A 95 0.97 15.13 14.22
CA ASP A 95 0.00 16.13 14.60
C ASP A 95 -1.41 15.67 14.18
N PHE A 96 -2.04 14.83 15.00
CA PHE A 96 -3.37 14.26 14.71
C PHE A 96 -4.46 15.32 14.56
N SER A 97 -4.28 16.52 15.14
CA SER A 97 -5.23 17.63 14.99
C SER A 97 -5.36 18.10 13.53
N LYS A 98 -4.34 17.85 12.70
CA LYS A 98 -4.37 18.15 11.26
C LYS A 98 -5.08 17.10 10.44
N LEU A 99 -5.13 15.84 10.90
CA LEU A 99 -5.67 14.72 10.13
C LEU A 99 -7.22 14.68 10.17
N THR A 100 -7.84 15.81 9.84
CA THR A 100 -9.28 15.96 9.65
C THR A 100 -9.73 15.34 8.32
N ASP A 101 -11.03 15.12 8.16
CA ASP A 101 -11.60 14.55 6.94
C ASP A 101 -11.21 15.28 5.66
N ASP A 102 -11.16 16.61 5.70
CA ASP A 102 -10.74 17.41 4.53
C ASP A 102 -9.24 17.33 4.28
N TYR A 103 -8.42 17.26 5.34
CA TYR A 103 -6.97 17.11 5.19
C TYR A 103 -6.61 15.74 4.60
N LEU A 104 -7.38 14.70 4.93
CA LEU A 104 -7.18 13.35 4.39
C LEU A 104 -7.46 13.25 2.88
N LYS A 105 -8.12 14.23 2.27
CA LYS A 105 -8.28 14.32 0.80
C LYS A 105 -6.98 14.74 0.11
N ASP A 106 -6.12 15.51 0.78
CA ASP A 106 -4.74 15.74 0.33
C ASP A 106 -3.85 14.57 0.80
N LEU A 107 -3.89 13.49 0.04
CA LEU A 107 -3.13 12.27 0.33
C LEU A 107 -1.63 12.54 0.51
N ASN A 108 -1.05 13.48 -0.22
CA ASN A 108 0.36 13.82 -0.11
C ASN A 108 0.68 14.52 1.21
N ALA A 109 -0.13 15.49 1.61
CA ALA A 109 0.03 16.19 2.89
C ALA A 109 -0.23 15.25 4.08
N ALA A 110 -1.26 14.42 4.00
CA ALA A 110 -1.57 13.39 4.99
C ALA A 110 -0.45 12.34 5.09
N GLY A 111 0.05 11.86 3.95
CA GLY A 111 1.17 10.91 3.91
C GLY A 111 2.43 11.45 4.57
N LYS A 112 2.80 12.71 4.31
CA LYS A 112 3.95 13.37 4.94
C LYS A 112 3.80 13.50 6.45
N GLU A 113 2.59 13.73 6.95
CA GLU A 113 2.32 13.79 8.38
C GLU A 113 2.51 12.41 9.02
N LEU A 114 1.99 11.35 8.40
CA LEU A 114 2.17 9.96 8.85
C LEU A 114 3.65 9.53 8.82
N ASP A 115 4.43 9.95 7.81
CA ASP A 115 5.85 9.63 7.67
C ASP A 115 6.69 10.06 8.89
N LYS A 116 6.26 11.08 9.64
CA LYS A 116 6.96 11.55 10.85
C LYS A 116 7.08 10.48 11.93
N SER A 117 6.10 9.58 12.01
CA SER A 117 6.11 8.46 12.97
C SER A 117 7.01 7.30 12.58
N GLY A 118 7.46 7.24 11.32
CA GLY A 118 8.14 6.08 10.75
C GLY A 118 7.21 4.92 10.38
N PHE A 119 5.89 5.14 10.32
CA PHE A 119 4.90 4.12 10.02
C PHE A 119 5.17 3.33 8.73
N LYS A 120 5.07 2.00 8.81
CA LYS A 120 5.41 1.06 7.73
C LYS A 120 4.20 0.39 7.08
N GLY A 121 2.98 0.81 7.42
CA GLY A 121 1.75 0.16 6.95
C GLY A 121 1.46 -1.18 7.61
N LEU A 122 2.08 -1.47 8.77
CA LEU A 122 1.89 -2.74 9.48
C LEU A 122 0.59 -2.69 10.29
N LEU A 123 -0.48 -3.18 9.67
CA LEU A 123 -1.81 -3.30 10.27
C LEU A 123 -2.10 -4.73 10.71
N LEU A 124 -2.86 -4.88 11.79
CA LEU A 124 -3.28 -6.14 12.36
C LEU A 124 -4.60 -6.56 11.71
N ASN A 125 -4.57 -7.55 10.81
CA ASN A 125 -5.76 -8.02 10.10
C ASN A 125 -6.91 -8.43 11.02
N GLY A 126 -6.60 -9.11 12.13
CA GLY A 126 -7.61 -9.49 13.14
C GLY A 126 -8.24 -8.31 13.87
N LYS A 127 -7.59 -7.13 13.85
CA LYS A 127 -8.15 -5.87 14.35
C LYS A 127 -8.92 -5.12 13.27
N LEU A 128 -8.46 -5.19 12.02
CA LEU A 128 -9.14 -4.59 10.88
C LEU A 128 -10.45 -5.29 10.51
N PHE A 129 -10.58 -6.60 10.70
CA PHE A 129 -11.73 -7.35 10.21
C PHE A 129 -12.35 -8.26 11.27
N ASN A 130 -13.65 -8.10 11.52
CA ASN A 130 -14.39 -8.95 12.44
C ASN A 130 -14.40 -10.41 11.97
N GLY A 131 -14.02 -11.36 12.84
CA GLY A 131 -14.09 -12.80 12.55
C GLY A 131 -13.09 -13.29 11.49
N TRP A 132 -11.98 -12.56 11.26
CA TRP A 132 -10.94 -12.95 10.32
C TRP A 132 -10.33 -14.32 10.66
N SER A 133 -10.68 -15.35 9.89
CA SER A 133 -10.14 -16.72 9.98
C SER A 133 -9.42 -17.17 8.70
N GLY A 134 -9.43 -16.34 7.64
CA GLY A 134 -8.91 -16.66 6.31
C GLY A 134 -7.41 -16.41 6.15
N GLY A 135 -6.82 -17.06 5.13
CA GLY A 135 -5.54 -16.66 4.55
C GLY A 135 -5.67 -15.34 3.78
N ASN A 136 -4.57 -14.88 3.16
CA ASN A 136 -4.42 -13.52 2.61
C ASN A 136 -5.34 -13.13 1.42
N SER A 137 -6.47 -13.80 1.17
CA SER A 137 -7.34 -13.52 0.01
C SER A 137 -8.84 -13.77 0.28
N LEU A 138 -9.70 -12.98 -0.39
CA LEU A 138 -11.16 -13.09 -0.49
C LEU A 138 -11.58 -13.25 -1.97
N PRO A 139 -12.75 -13.84 -2.27
CA PRO A 139 -13.21 -14.07 -3.65
C PRO A 139 -13.60 -12.78 -4.38
N ALA A 140 -13.23 -12.69 -5.66
CA ALA A 140 -13.35 -11.49 -6.50
C ALA A 140 -14.79 -11.00 -6.79
N SER A 141 -15.81 -11.85 -6.63
CA SER A 141 -17.23 -11.53 -6.87
C SER A 141 -17.84 -10.65 -5.78
N ALA A 142 -17.33 -10.73 -4.55
CA ALA A 142 -17.86 -9.97 -3.42
C ALA A 142 -17.62 -8.45 -3.54
N ILE A 143 -16.72 -8.05 -4.44
CA ILE A 143 -16.48 -6.68 -4.90
C ILE A 143 -17.72 -6.13 -5.61
N ASP A 144 -18.12 -6.81 -6.67
CA ASP A 144 -19.13 -6.34 -7.60
C ASP A 144 -20.50 -6.38 -6.92
N ASP A 145 -20.77 -7.45 -6.16
CA ASP A 145 -21.98 -7.60 -5.36
C ASP A 145 -22.15 -6.42 -4.40
N THR A 146 -21.08 -6.02 -3.68
CA THR A 146 -21.16 -4.89 -2.77
C THR A 146 -21.25 -3.54 -3.47
N ARG A 147 -20.48 -3.40 -4.55
CA ARG A 147 -20.62 -2.39 -5.59
C ARG A 147 -22.09 -1.97 -5.73
N ASP A 148 -22.84 -2.96 -6.18
CA ASP A 148 -24.10 -2.78 -6.83
C ASP A 148 -25.24 -2.51 -5.87
N ALA A 149 -25.44 -3.30 -4.82
CA ALA A 149 -26.48 -2.94 -3.83
C ALA A 149 -26.16 -1.72 -2.91
N LEU A 150 -24.94 -1.14 -2.89
CA LEU A 150 -24.67 0.11 -2.12
C LEU A 150 -25.26 1.24 -2.93
N HIS A 151 -24.94 1.20 -4.23
CA HIS A 151 -25.61 1.97 -5.26
C HIS A 151 -27.14 1.77 -5.24
N CYS A 152 -27.65 0.54 -5.21
CA CYS A 152 -29.11 0.30 -5.20
C CYS A 152 -29.82 0.73 -3.92
N GLN A 153 -29.11 0.82 -2.80
CA GLN A 153 -29.65 1.40 -1.57
C GLN A 153 -29.58 2.93 -1.55
N GLY A 154 -29.06 3.57 -2.61
CA GLY A 154 -28.78 5.00 -2.63
C GLY A 154 -27.74 5.43 -1.60
N LYS A 155 -26.91 4.47 -1.13
CA LYS A 155 -25.93 4.65 -0.05
C LYS A 155 -24.54 4.94 -0.59
N ASP A 156 -24.48 5.80 -1.61
CA ASP A 156 -23.31 6.62 -1.88
C ASP A 156 -23.64 8.04 -1.40
N PRO A 157 -23.57 8.31 -0.07
CA PRO A 157 -24.26 9.45 0.54
C PRO A 157 -23.75 10.82 0.07
N SER A 158 -22.65 10.86 -0.68
CA SER A 158 -22.01 12.12 -1.12
C SER A 158 -21.41 12.07 -2.53
N GLY A 159 -21.37 10.93 -3.20
CA GLY A 159 -20.69 10.77 -4.50
C GLY A 159 -19.15 10.84 -4.42
N GLY A 160 -18.56 11.20 -3.27
CA GLY A 160 -17.12 11.44 -3.12
C GLY A 160 -16.34 10.30 -2.47
N HIS A 161 -16.99 9.39 -1.72
CA HIS A 161 -16.26 8.34 -0.99
C HIS A 161 -15.64 7.29 -1.92
N PHE A 162 -16.32 6.93 -3.01
CA PHE A 162 -15.71 6.04 -4.01
C PHE A 162 -14.53 6.69 -4.72
N ASP A 163 -14.58 8.00 -4.97
CA ASP A 163 -13.45 8.75 -5.53
C ASP A 163 -12.27 8.78 -4.56
N GLU A 164 -12.50 9.10 -3.28
CA GLU A 164 -11.45 9.06 -2.25
C GLU A 164 -10.80 7.66 -2.10
N ILE A 165 -11.60 6.59 -2.21
CA ILE A 165 -11.10 5.22 -2.20
C ILE A 165 -10.24 4.94 -3.44
N LYS A 166 -10.70 5.34 -4.64
CA LYS A 166 -9.93 5.19 -5.89
C LYS A 166 -8.63 5.98 -5.86
N ASP A 167 -8.66 7.21 -5.37
CA ASP A 167 -7.48 8.08 -5.26
C ASP A 167 -6.47 7.50 -4.29
N SER A 168 -6.93 6.95 -3.16
CA SER A 168 -6.06 6.30 -2.18
C SER A 168 -5.42 5.01 -2.73
N LEU A 169 -6.17 4.21 -3.51
CA LEU A 169 -5.65 3.03 -4.22
C LEU A 169 -4.57 3.44 -5.24
N GLN A 170 -4.82 4.52 -6.00
CA GLN A 170 -3.86 5.03 -6.97
C GLN A 170 -2.59 5.53 -6.29
N ALA A 171 -2.71 6.36 -5.25
CA ALA A 171 -1.56 6.87 -4.49
C ALA A 171 -0.71 5.75 -3.87
N ALA A 172 -1.36 4.71 -3.32
CA ALA A 172 -0.67 3.53 -2.81
C ALA A 172 0.07 2.75 -3.92
N ALA A 173 -0.53 2.63 -5.11
CA ALA A 173 0.10 2.00 -6.27
C ALA A 173 1.28 2.81 -6.79
N ASP A 174 1.16 4.13 -6.89
CA ASP A 174 2.25 5.03 -7.31
C ASP A 174 3.42 4.99 -6.34
N ALA A 175 3.15 5.02 -5.04
CA ALA A 175 4.19 4.88 -4.02
C ALA A 175 4.93 3.53 -4.13
N ARG A 176 4.21 2.45 -4.50
CA ARG A 176 4.83 1.16 -4.79
C ARG A 176 5.67 1.17 -6.07
N ARG A 177 5.21 1.84 -7.14
CA ARG A 177 5.97 2.01 -8.39
C ARG A 177 7.29 2.72 -8.12
N ILE A 178 7.25 3.84 -7.40
CA ILE A 178 8.45 4.60 -7.02
C ILE A 178 9.40 3.72 -6.20
N ASN A 179 8.90 3.04 -5.17
CA ASN A 179 9.74 2.19 -4.34
C ASN A 179 10.34 0.99 -5.11
N TYR A 180 9.58 0.38 -6.02
CA TYR A 180 10.07 -0.66 -6.91
C TYR A 180 11.14 -0.11 -7.87
N ALA A 181 10.91 1.07 -8.44
CA ALA A 181 11.84 1.76 -9.33
C ALA A 181 13.19 2.03 -8.64
N ASP A 182 13.17 2.54 -7.41
CA ASP A 182 14.39 2.75 -6.61
C ASP A 182 15.14 1.44 -6.39
N TYR A 183 14.45 0.37 -5.97
CA TYR A 183 15.10 -0.91 -5.73
C TYR A 183 15.62 -1.59 -7.00
N LEU A 184 14.93 -1.44 -8.13
CA LEU A 184 15.40 -1.94 -9.42
C LEU A 184 16.66 -1.19 -9.85
N THR A 185 16.63 0.14 -9.79
CA THR A 185 17.76 1.01 -10.16
C THR A 185 18.99 0.69 -9.33
N GLU A 186 18.84 0.57 -8.01
CA GLU A 186 19.96 0.23 -7.12
C GLU A 186 20.46 -1.20 -7.33
N ALA A 187 19.58 -2.16 -7.64
CA ALA A 187 20.00 -3.51 -8.00
C ALA A 187 20.74 -3.52 -9.34
N PHE A 188 20.32 -2.72 -10.30
CA PHE A 188 20.96 -2.63 -11.61
C PHE A 188 22.36 -2.03 -11.50
N LYS A 189 22.50 -0.87 -10.83
CA LYS A 189 23.82 -0.27 -10.56
C LYS A 189 24.77 -1.26 -9.88
N LYS A 190 24.29 -2.01 -8.88
CA LYS A 190 25.09 -3.05 -8.22
C LYS A 190 25.50 -4.18 -9.15
N GLU A 191 24.61 -4.59 -10.05
CA GLU A 191 24.94 -5.60 -11.05
C GLU A 191 26.01 -5.10 -12.02
N LEU A 192 25.93 -3.84 -12.48
CA LEU A 192 26.96 -3.24 -13.33
C LEU A 192 28.31 -3.12 -12.61
N LEU A 193 28.31 -2.69 -11.35
CA LEU A 193 29.52 -2.70 -10.50
C LEU A 193 30.11 -4.11 -10.36
N ARG A 194 29.27 -5.14 -10.21
CA ARG A 194 29.72 -6.54 -10.14
C ARG A 194 30.34 -7.04 -11.44
N LEU A 195 29.91 -6.49 -12.57
CA LEU A 195 30.56 -6.73 -13.87
C LEU A 195 31.92 -6.03 -13.97
N ASN A 196 32.32 -5.27 -12.93
CA ASN A 196 33.58 -4.54 -12.78
C ASN A 196 33.69 -3.42 -13.82
N LYS A 197 32.62 -2.63 -13.95
CA LYS A 197 32.44 -1.62 -14.99
C LYS A 197 31.78 -0.36 -14.45
N ASP A 198 32.37 0.78 -14.79
CA ASP A 198 31.81 2.12 -14.59
C ASP A 198 30.84 2.47 -15.73
N PHE A 199 29.96 1.54 -16.11
CA PHE A 199 29.00 1.79 -17.19
C PHE A 199 28.02 2.90 -16.78
N GLU A 200 27.81 3.86 -17.68
CA GLU A 200 26.84 4.93 -17.48
C GLU A 200 25.43 4.36 -17.56
N VAL A 201 24.63 4.55 -16.50
CA VAL A 201 23.23 4.11 -16.46
C VAL A 201 22.32 5.22 -16.97
N VAL A 202 21.47 4.89 -17.94
CA VAL A 202 20.42 5.79 -18.42
C VAL A 202 19.11 5.47 -17.69
N LEU A 203 18.52 6.50 -17.08
CA LEU A 203 17.27 6.38 -16.33
C LEU A 203 16.12 7.06 -17.07
N THR A 204 14.91 6.53 -16.87
CA THR A 204 13.63 7.09 -17.33
C THR A 204 12.78 7.54 -16.15
N ASP A 205 11.62 8.15 -16.41
CA ASP A 205 10.67 8.52 -15.36
C ASP A 205 10.11 7.30 -14.61
N ALA A 206 10.29 7.32 -13.28
CA ALA A 206 10.02 6.22 -12.36
C ALA A 206 8.56 5.73 -12.32
N ILE A 207 7.61 6.51 -12.82
CA ILE A 207 6.18 6.19 -12.78
C ILE A 207 5.71 5.48 -14.06
N SER A 208 6.41 5.69 -15.18
CA SER A 208 5.91 5.31 -16.50
C SER A 208 6.25 3.87 -16.93
N HIS A 209 7.46 3.37 -16.60
CA HIS A 209 8.01 2.04 -16.96
C HIS A 209 9.17 1.70 -15.99
N PRO A 210 9.86 0.53 -16.10
CA PRO A 210 11.10 0.31 -15.35
C PRO A 210 12.03 1.53 -15.53
N PRO A 211 12.51 2.18 -14.44
CA PRO A 211 13.27 3.44 -14.51
C PRO A 211 14.64 3.30 -15.17
N VAL A 212 14.97 2.13 -15.72
CA VAL A 212 16.25 1.82 -16.36
C VAL A 212 16.00 1.64 -17.85
N ASP A 213 16.58 2.52 -18.66
CA ASP A 213 16.60 2.35 -20.11
C ASP A 213 17.75 1.42 -20.49
N ILE A 214 17.41 0.14 -20.66
CA ILE A 214 18.39 -0.91 -20.95
C ILE A 214 19.06 -0.67 -22.31
N GLU A 215 18.30 -0.24 -23.33
CA GLU A 215 18.82 -0.06 -24.68
C GLU A 215 19.71 1.17 -24.78
N GLU A 216 19.29 2.31 -24.23
CA GLU A 216 20.10 3.51 -24.24
C GLU A 216 21.33 3.36 -23.33
N THR A 217 21.21 2.61 -22.23
CA THR A 217 22.37 2.20 -21.41
C THR A 217 23.36 1.38 -22.25
N ILE A 218 22.91 0.38 -23.01
CA ILE A 218 23.79 -0.42 -23.88
C ILE A 218 24.46 0.46 -24.93
N LYS A 219 23.68 1.33 -25.57
CA LYS A 219 24.14 2.23 -26.63
C LYS A 219 25.15 3.26 -26.16
N LYS A 220 24.95 3.89 -24.99
CA LYS A 220 25.92 4.85 -24.42
C LYS A 220 27.25 4.23 -24.07
N ASN A 221 27.24 2.95 -23.68
CA ASN A 221 28.45 2.21 -23.32
C ASN A 221 29.01 1.39 -24.50
N ALA A 222 28.54 1.64 -25.72
CA ALA A 222 29.05 0.98 -26.92
C ALA A 222 30.54 1.31 -27.11
N GLY A 223 31.38 0.27 -27.09
CA GLY A 223 32.85 0.40 -27.17
C GLY A 223 33.57 0.23 -25.83
N GLU A 224 32.85 0.28 -24.70
CA GLU A 224 33.45 0.05 -23.40
C GLU A 224 33.87 -1.40 -23.20
N LYS A 225 35.04 -1.60 -22.58
CA LYS A 225 35.65 -2.93 -22.44
C LYS A 225 34.72 -3.87 -21.69
N GLY A 226 34.23 -4.92 -22.35
CA GLY A 226 33.39 -5.95 -21.75
C GLY A 226 31.88 -5.67 -21.84
N MET A 227 31.46 -4.57 -22.49
CA MET A 227 30.05 -4.30 -22.75
C MET A 227 29.43 -5.38 -23.64
N ALA A 228 30.03 -5.65 -24.81
CA ALA A 228 29.55 -6.67 -25.74
C ALA A 228 29.43 -8.08 -25.13
N LYS A 229 30.34 -8.44 -24.20
CA LYS A 229 30.30 -9.74 -23.51
C LYS A 229 29.13 -9.85 -22.53
N ASN A 230 28.70 -8.73 -21.93
CA ASN A 230 27.68 -8.71 -20.89
C ASN A 230 26.33 -8.19 -21.38
N GLU A 231 26.21 -7.82 -22.65
CA GLU A 231 25.03 -7.19 -23.23
C GLU A 231 23.76 -8.01 -22.98
N GLU A 232 23.78 -9.31 -23.27
CA GLU A 232 22.61 -10.18 -23.05
C GLU A 232 22.19 -10.23 -21.58
N LYS A 233 23.16 -10.24 -20.66
CA LYS A 233 22.88 -10.25 -19.22
C LYS A 233 22.24 -8.93 -18.77
N ILE A 234 22.65 -7.82 -19.36
CA ILE A 234 22.08 -6.49 -19.14
C ILE A 234 20.65 -6.45 -19.72
N ARG A 235 20.43 -6.94 -20.94
CA ARG A 235 19.10 -7.08 -21.58
C ARG A 235 18.14 -7.89 -20.73
N GLN A 236 18.60 -9.00 -20.14
CA GLN A 236 17.77 -9.86 -19.31
C GLN A 236 17.55 -9.35 -17.87
N PHE A 237 18.25 -8.30 -17.44
CA PHE A 237 18.27 -7.89 -16.03
C PHE A 237 16.88 -7.60 -15.48
N VAL A 238 16.10 -6.76 -16.18
CA VAL A 238 14.75 -6.35 -15.73
C VAL A 238 13.82 -7.56 -15.63
N ASN A 239 13.85 -8.45 -16.63
CA ASN A 239 13.05 -9.68 -16.62
C ASN A 239 13.45 -10.59 -15.44
N ASN A 240 14.74 -10.79 -15.20
CA ASN A 240 15.24 -11.60 -14.09
C ASN A 240 14.86 -10.98 -12.73
N TYR A 241 14.94 -9.66 -12.61
CA TYR A 241 14.51 -8.95 -11.41
C TYR A 241 13.02 -9.11 -11.15
N ASN A 242 12.19 -8.98 -12.20
CA ASN A 242 10.73 -9.13 -12.12
C ASN A 242 10.30 -10.54 -11.73
N ASN A 243 11.07 -11.54 -12.17
CA ASN A 243 10.86 -12.94 -11.79
C ASN A 243 11.46 -13.29 -10.42
N SER A 244 12.25 -12.39 -9.81
CA SER A 244 12.72 -12.59 -8.44
C SER A 244 11.58 -12.42 -7.46
N LYS A 245 11.63 -13.15 -6.32
CA LYS A 245 10.61 -13.04 -5.26
C LYS A 245 10.33 -11.59 -4.84
N LYS A 246 11.37 -10.74 -4.79
CA LYS A 246 11.22 -9.33 -4.40
C LYS A 246 10.51 -8.52 -5.48
N GLY A 247 10.95 -8.62 -6.74
CA GLY A 247 10.32 -7.91 -7.87
C GLY A 247 8.87 -8.35 -8.08
N LEU A 248 8.62 -9.66 -8.06
CA LEU A 248 7.30 -10.24 -8.25
C LEU A 248 6.30 -9.74 -7.19
N ASN A 249 6.69 -9.68 -5.92
CA ASN A 249 5.83 -9.18 -4.85
C ASN A 249 5.43 -7.70 -5.06
N HIS A 250 6.33 -6.86 -5.56
CA HIS A 250 6.02 -5.46 -5.86
C HIS A 250 5.06 -5.32 -7.04
N LEU A 251 5.31 -6.07 -8.12
CA LEU A 251 4.46 -6.04 -9.32
C LEU A 251 3.06 -6.57 -9.04
N ALA A 252 2.95 -7.70 -8.33
CA ALA A 252 1.66 -8.26 -7.92
C ALA A 252 0.87 -7.24 -7.09
N ALA A 253 1.52 -6.58 -6.13
CA ALA A 253 0.89 -5.54 -5.33
C ALA A 253 0.38 -4.35 -6.20
N ILE A 254 1.20 -3.85 -7.12
CA ILE A 254 0.79 -2.74 -8.01
C ILE A 254 -0.42 -3.16 -8.86
N GLN A 255 -0.37 -4.35 -9.47
CA GLN A 255 -1.43 -4.89 -10.31
C GLN A 255 -2.73 -5.10 -9.54
N GLU A 256 -2.65 -5.61 -8.31
CA GLU A 256 -3.81 -5.79 -7.45
C GLU A 256 -4.47 -4.44 -7.14
N MET A 257 -3.72 -3.41 -6.71
CA MET A 257 -4.29 -2.09 -6.43
C MET A 257 -4.93 -1.44 -7.68
N GLN A 258 -4.30 -1.58 -8.84
CA GLN A 258 -4.88 -1.12 -10.11
C GLN A 258 -6.14 -1.87 -10.48
N GLY A 259 -6.14 -3.20 -10.38
CA GLY A 259 -7.30 -4.02 -10.68
C GLY A 259 -8.50 -3.65 -9.81
N LEU A 260 -8.25 -3.37 -8.53
CA LEU A 260 -9.27 -2.92 -7.58
C LEU A 260 -9.81 -1.53 -7.94
N ARG A 261 -8.93 -0.58 -8.26
CA ARG A 261 -9.32 0.75 -8.72
C ARG A 261 -10.21 0.66 -9.97
N ASN A 262 -9.77 -0.11 -10.97
CA ASN A 262 -10.50 -0.27 -12.23
C ASN A 262 -11.88 -0.90 -12.02
N LYS A 263 -12.02 -1.83 -11.06
CA LYS A 263 -13.32 -2.40 -10.71
C LYS A 263 -14.29 -1.37 -10.13
N LEU A 264 -13.79 -0.36 -9.41
CA LEU A 264 -14.63 0.74 -8.91
C LEU A 264 -15.02 1.73 -9.99
N GLU A 265 -14.38 1.69 -11.16
CA GLU A 265 -14.75 2.50 -12.34
C GLU A 265 -15.78 1.80 -13.24
N LEU A 266 -16.05 0.52 -13.04
CA LEU A 266 -17.05 -0.20 -13.82
C LEU A 266 -18.46 0.32 -13.51
N PRO A 267 -19.37 0.37 -14.50
CA PRO A 267 -20.76 0.70 -14.28
C PRO A 267 -21.41 -0.18 -13.20
N PHE A 268 -22.31 0.40 -12.42
CA PHE A 268 -23.10 -0.34 -11.46
C PHE A 268 -24.02 -1.34 -12.17
N GLY A 269 -24.20 -2.51 -11.56
CA GLY A 269 -25.19 -3.48 -11.99
C GLY A 269 -26.63 -2.96 -11.87
N GLN A 270 -27.57 -3.64 -12.53
CA GLN A 270 -28.98 -3.29 -12.42
C GLN A 270 -29.52 -3.59 -11.02
N CYS A 271 -30.19 -2.60 -10.44
CA CYS A 271 -30.92 -2.78 -9.19
C CYS A 271 -32.13 -3.66 -9.42
N LYS A 272 -32.08 -4.89 -8.90
CA LYS A 272 -33.24 -5.78 -8.89
C LYS A 272 -34.28 -5.17 -7.94
N GLN A 273 -35.45 -4.85 -8.49
CA GLN A 273 -36.62 -4.40 -7.74
C GLN A 273 -37.12 -5.48 -6.80
#